data_AF-A0AAV7CT85-F1
#
_entry.id   AF-A0AAV7CT85-F1
#
_cell.length_a   1.000
_cell.length_b   1.000
_cell.length_c   1.000
_cell.angle_alpha   90.00
_cell.angle_beta   90.00
_cell.angle_gamma   90.00
#
_symmetry.space_group_name_H-M   'P 1'
#
loop_
_entity.id
_entity.type
_entity.pdbx_description
1 polymer ?
#
loop_
_entity_poly.entity_id
_entity_poly.type
_entity_poly.pdbx_seq_one_letter_code
_entity_poly.pdbx_strand_id
1 'polypeptide(L)'
;MSSLFRSPESESDPYEFIRARELYQKYGSGSCLYDFIFDLHNTTSHMGATLLRCSADDIMSLHLANYLQSSSGSQSMPCYNYLIDIPKKDNVYLQNIGKHSLCLELGPQPQGVTRADVLSRMRELVNCGLDFIDLFNQGKEFPSFETDIYRVLSRVDYPRDSDGEISAIVHSGLQDKDYVPLKPGHPIFTTMNGEDLLYDGETVVYPTFINEAAYYEKKVAFISTEKVHLKVPALKLETGAEHNGTLQ
;
A
#
# COMPACT_ATOMS: atom_id res chain seq x y z
N MET A 1 5.36 19.56 -5.31
CA MET A 1 4.02 19.35 -5.94
C MET A 1 3.33 20.64 -6.37
N SER A 2 3.28 21.70 -5.55
CA SER A 2 2.40 22.85 -5.85
C SER A 2 2.76 23.69 -7.09
N SER A 3 4.02 23.76 -7.53
CA SER A 3 4.40 24.51 -8.74
C SER A 3 4.09 23.75 -10.04
N LEU A 4 4.25 22.42 -10.04
CA LEU A 4 4.08 21.55 -11.20
C LEU A 4 2.62 21.48 -11.67
N PHE A 5 1.67 21.62 -10.75
CA PHE A 5 0.23 21.60 -11.05
C PHE A 5 -0.37 23.00 -11.28
N ARG A 6 0.48 24.04 -11.30
CA ARG A 6 0.08 25.45 -11.53
C ARG A 6 0.56 26.01 -12.88
N SER A 7 1.46 25.32 -13.59
CA SER A 7 1.88 25.68 -14.94
C SER A 7 0.71 25.58 -15.93
N PRO A 8 0.69 26.33 -17.05
CA PRO A 8 -0.32 26.13 -18.11
C PRO A 8 -0.28 24.68 -18.62
N GLU A 9 -1.41 24.15 -19.06
CA GLU A 9 -1.44 22.87 -19.77
C GLU A 9 -0.75 23.02 -21.12
N SER A 10 0.05 22.00 -21.50
CA SER A 10 0.64 21.89 -22.83
C SER A 10 -0.07 20.80 -23.62
N GLU A 11 -0.21 20.97 -24.94
CA GLU A 11 -0.74 19.90 -25.82
C GLU A 11 0.13 18.63 -25.82
N SER A 12 1.38 18.73 -25.34
CA SER A 12 2.31 17.61 -25.21
C SER A 12 2.23 16.88 -23.87
N ASP A 13 1.40 17.34 -22.92
CA ASP A 13 1.34 16.75 -21.59
C ASP A 13 0.71 15.35 -21.65
N PRO A 14 1.29 14.33 -20.97
CA PRO A 14 0.68 13.01 -20.87
C PRO A 14 -0.72 13.08 -20.23
N TYR A 15 -1.61 12.18 -20.65
CA TYR A 15 -2.98 12.13 -20.12
C TYR A 15 -3.01 12.02 -18.59
N GLU A 16 -2.21 11.13 -17.99
CA GLU A 16 -2.13 10.95 -16.53
C GLU A 16 -1.63 12.20 -15.82
N PHE A 17 -0.79 13.01 -16.48
CA PHE A 17 -0.32 14.27 -15.92
C PHE A 17 -1.45 15.31 -15.86
N ILE A 18 -2.21 15.45 -16.94
CA ILE A 18 -3.40 16.31 -17.00
C ILE A 18 -4.42 15.85 -15.94
N ARG A 19 -4.69 14.55 -15.87
CA ARG A 19 -5.62 13.99 -14.89
C ARG A 19 -5.14 14.20 -13.45
N ALA A 20 -3.85 14.06 -13.17
CA ALA A 20 -3.29 14.34 -11.86
C ALA A 20 -3.50 15.80 -11.44
N ARG A 21 -3.37 16.76 -12.38
CA ARG A 21 -3.69 18.18 -12.14
C ARG A 21 -5.15 18.36 -11.77
N GLU A 22 -6.08 17.77 -12.52
CA GLU A 22 -7.51 17.87 -12.24
C GLU A 22 -7.86 17.32 -10.86
N LEU A 23 -7.34 16.14 -10.51
CA LEU A 23 -7.54 15.52 -9.21
C LEU A 23 -6.97 16.40 -8.09
N TYR A 24 -5.76 16.92 -8.28
CA TYR A 24 -5.13 17.84 -7.33
C TYR A 24 -5.93 19.14 -7.17
N GLN A 25 -6.40 19.75 -8.26
CA GLN A 25 -7.22 20.96 -8.19
C GLN A 25 -8.55 20.70 -7.46
N LYS A 26 -9.22 19.59 -7.79
CA LYS A 26 -10.53 19.25 -7.24
C LYS A 26 -10.48 18.80 -5.78
N TYR A 27 -9.46 18.04 -5.39
CA TYR A 27 -9.41 17.36 -4.09
C TYR A 27 -8.24 17.81 -3.19
N GLY A 28 -7.21 18.46 -3.75
CA GLY A 28 -5.96 18.80 -3.05
C GLY A 28 -5.62 20.29 -2.94
N SER A 29 -6.20 21.17 -3.76
CA SER A 29 -5.84 22.58 -3.78
C SER A 29 -6.50 23.36 -2.63
N GLY A 30 -5.71 24.23 -1.97
CA GLY A 30 -6.12 24.93 -0.73
C GLY A 30 -5.56 24.26 0.54
N SER A 31 -6.21 24.46 1.68
CA SER A 31 -6.10 23.53 2.82
C SER A 31 -6.84 22.25 2.41
N CYS A 32 -6.15 21.11 2.27
CA CYS A 32 -6.70 19.79 1.87
C CYS A 32 -8.21 19.68 2.13
N LEU A 33 -9.02 19.71 1.07
CA LEU A 33 -10.49 19.71 1.19
C LEU A 33 -11.03 18.38 1.73
N TYR A 34 -10.26 17.29 1.58
CA TYR A 34 -10.62 15.96 2.08
C TYR A 34 -9.64 15.51 3.16
N ASP A 35 -10.20 15.14 4.31
CA ASP A 35 -9.42 14.64 5.45
C ASP A 35 -8.88 13.23 5.22
N PHE A 36 -9.62 12.39 4.47
CA PHE A 36 -9.27 10.99 4.25
C PHE A 36 -9.49 10.55 2.79
N ILE A 37 -8.52 9.82 2.22
CA ILE A 37 -8.64 9.19 0.90
C ILE A 37 -8.52 7.67 1.02
N PHE A 38 -9.54 6.95 0.53
CA PHE A 38 -9.41 5.53 0.18
C PHE A 38 -9.05 5.41 -1.29
N ASP A 39 -7.94 4.73 -1.57
CA ASP A 39 -7.48 4.44 -2.92
C ASP A 39 -7.56 2.93 -3.16
N LEU A 40 -8.33 2.49 -4.16
CA LEU A 40 -8.69 1.08 -4.32
C LEU A 40 -7.88 0.46 -5.46
N HIS A 41 -7.13 -0.59 -5.14
CA HIS A 41 -6.25 -1.28 -6.09
C HIS A 41 -6.53 -2.77 -6.13
N ASN A 42 -6.15 -3.38 -7.25
CA ASN A 42 -6.08 -4.81 -7.39
C ASN A 42 -4.69 -5.22 -7.89
N THR A 43 -4.25 -6.37 -7.42
CA THR A 43 -3.01 -7.01 -7.86
C THR A 43 -3.29 -8.41 -8.37
N THR A 44 -2.53 -8.83 -9.36
CA THR A 44 -2.46 -10.21 -9.84
C THR A 44 -1.74 -11.15 -8.86
N SER A 45 -0.97 -10.60 -7.93
CA SER A 45 -0.20 -11.33 -6.91
C SER A 45 -1.10 -11.87 -5.79
N HIS A 46 -0.67 -12.93 -5.10
CA HIS A 46 -1.47 -13.61 -4.06
C HIS A 46 -1.43 -12.90 -2.69
N MET A 47 -1.64 -11.59 -2.69
CA MET A 47 -1.43 -10.77 -1.49
C MET A 47 -2.55 -10.85 -0.44
N GLY A 48 -3.71 -11.38 -0.81
CA GLY A 48 -4.91 -11.22 0.02
C GLY A 48 -5.34 -9.75 0.09
N ALA A 49 -5.84 -9.32 1.25
CA ALA A 49 -6.16 -7.92 1.50
C ALA A 49 -4.96 -7.20 2.12
N THR A 50 -4.51 -6.14 1.48
CA THR A 50 -3.33 -5.39 1.89
C THR A 50 -3.70 -3.94 2.16
N LEU A 51 -3.46 -3.50 3.39
CA LEU A 51 -3.74 -2.17 3.90
C LEU A 51 -2.46 -1.33 3.78
N LEU A 52 -2.31 -0.68 2.64
CA LEU A 52 -1.08 -0.02 2.22
C LEU A 52 -1.06 1.44 2.69
N ARG A 53 -0.01 1.78 3.43
CA ARG A 53 0.29 3.14 3.88
C ARG A 53 1.63 3.62 3.30
N CYS A 54 1.71 4.91 3.01
CA CYS A 54 2.94 5.54 2.54
C CYS A 54 3.72 6.28 3.63
N SER A 55 3.14 6.50 4.81
CA SER A 55 3.77 7.26 5.90
C SER A 55 3.72 6.46 7.20
N ALA A 56 4.85 6.35 7.89
CA ALA A 56 4.91 5.77 9.23
C ALA A 56 4.18 6.64 10.28
N ASP A 57 4.16 7.96 10.09
CA ASP A 57 3.68 8.95 11.06
C ASP A 57 2.15 9.13 11.06
N ASP A 58 1.44 8.56 10.07
CA ASP A 58 -0.01 8.66 9.99
C ASP A 58 -0.69 7.65 10.93
N ILE A 59 -0.83 8.06 12.19
CA ILE A 59 -1.43 7.28 13.29
C ILE A 59 -2.91 6.98 12.99
N MET A 60 -3.66 7.92 12.42
CA MET A 60 -5.08 7.69 12.10
C MET A 60 -5.24 6.55 11.10
N SER A 61 -4.45 6.55 10.03
CA SER A 61 -4.47 5.47 9.05
C SER A 61 -3.95 4.14 9.62
N LEU A 62 -3.06 4.15 10.61
CA LEU A 62 -2.63 2.93 11.32
C LEU A 62 -3.77 2.33 12.18
N HIS A 63 -4.49 3.17 12.92
CA HIS A 63 -5.65 2.74 13.70
C HIS A 63 -6.75 2.19 12.81
N LEU A 64 -7.04 2.86 11.70
CA LEU A 64 -7.97 2.37 10.70
C LEU A 64 -7.51 1.00 10.17
N ALA A 65 -6.25 0.87 9.78
CA ALA A 65 -5.75 -0.37 9.22
C ALA A 65 -5.80 -1.53 10.23
N ASN A 66 -5.46 -1.28 11.49
CA ASN A 66 -5.62 -2.24 12.58
C ASN A 66 -7.10 -2.60 12.85
N TYR A 67 -8.00 -1.62 12.78
CA TYR A 67 -9.43 -1.83 12.94
C TYR A 67 -9.98 -2.72 11.83
N LEU A 68 -9.58 -2.49 10.58
CA LEU A 68 -9.93 -3.33 9.44
C LEU A 68 -9.35 -4.72 9.61
N GLN A 69 -8.07 -4.86 9.97
CA GLN A 69 -7.45 -6.17 10.19
C GLN A 69 -8.20 -6.99 11.26
N SER A 70 -8.64 -6.35 12.35
CA SER A 70 -9.31 -7.01 13.48
C SER A 70 -10.78 -7.32 13.21
N SER A 71 -11.48 -6.46 12.48
CA SER A 71 -12.92 -6.60 12.21
C SER A 71 -13.21 -7.60 11.09
N SER A 72 -12.21 -7.88 10.26
CA SER A 72 -12.36 -8.61 9.01
C SER A 72 -11.89 -10.06 9.14
N GLY A 73 -12.51 -10.84 10.03
CA GLY A 73 -12.13 -12.23 10.37
C GLY A 73 -12.32 -13.29 9.28
N SER A 74 -12.37 -12.92 8.00
CA SER A 74 -12.48 -13.88 6.90
C SER A 74 -11.18 -14.65 6.75
N GLN A 75 -11.19 -15.94 7.12
CA GLN A 75 -10.06 -16.86 6.92
C GLN A 75 -9.70 -17.04 5.44
N SER A 76 -10.61 -16.73 4.51
CA SER A 76 -10.37 -16.96 3.08
C SER A 76 -9.50 -15.89 2.42
N MET A 77 -9.39 -14.70 3.02
CA MET A 77 -8.52 -13.62 2.52
C MET A 77 -7.89 -12.88 3.71
N PRO A 78 -6.66 -13.26 4.10
CA PRO A 78 -5.96 -12.61 5.20
C PRO A 78 -5.76 -11.11 4.92
N CYS A 79 -5.63 -10.33 5.99
CA CYS A 79 -5.51 -8.89 5.94
C CYS A 79 -4.16 -8.45 6.54
N TYR A 80 -3.35 -7.73 5.78
CA TYR A 80 -1.97 -7.37 6.15
C TYR A 80 -1.77 -5.85 6.20
N ASN A 81 -1.12 -5.37 7.25
CA ASN A 81 -0.64 -3.99 7.34
C ASN A 81 0.66 -3.84 6.57
N TYR A 82 0.71 -2.93 5.59
CA TYR A 82 1.83 -2.76 4.69
C TYR A 82 2.29 -1.30 4.64
N LEU A 83 3.60 -1.08 4.69
CA LEU A 83 4.20 0.25 4.75
C LEU A 83 5.29 0.40 3.69
N ILE A 84 5.13 1.34 2.77
CA ILE A 84 6.19 1.70 1.81
C ILE A 84 7.18 2.72 2.41
N ASP A 85 6.71 3.57 3.32
CA ASP A 85 7.49 4.62 3.98
C ASP A 85 8.21 5.59 3.02
N ILE A 86 7.43 6.34 2.24
CA ILE A 86 7.94 7.32 1.29
C ILE A 86 7.93 8.71 1.93
N PRO A 87 9.07 9.44 1.92
CA PRO A 87 9.10 10.82 2.37
C PRO A 87 8.04 11.66 1.63
N LYS A 88 7.29 12.49 2.36
CA LYS A 88 6.15 13.26 1.81
C LYS A 88 6.48 14.05 0.54
N LYS A 89 7.70 14.59 0.44
CA LYS A 89 8.18 15.37 -0.72
C LYS A 89 8.36 14.53 -1.99
N ASP A 90 8.61 13.24 -1.83
CA ASP A 90 8.90 12.27 -2.90
C ASP A 90 7.69 11.37 -3.18
N ASN A 91 6.63 11.47 -2.37
CA ASN A 91 5.41 10.70 -2.53
C ASN A 91 4.54 11.26 -3.67
N VAL A 92 4.54 10.55 -4.79
CA VAL A 92 3.81 10.87 -6.01
C VAL A 92 2.44 10.19 -6.13
N TYR A 93 2.03 9.41 -5.12
CA TYR A 93 0.78 8.68 -5.15
C TYR A 93 -0.44 9.58 -4.91
N LEU A 94 -1.58 9.19 -5.47
CA LEU A 94 -2.87 9.86 -5.30
C LEU A 94 -3.23 10.08 -3.83
N GLN A 95 -2.89 9.10 -2.99
CA GLN A 95 -3.03 9.12 -1.54
C GLN A 95 -2.44 10.38 -0.87
N ASN A 96 -1.36 10.94 -1.42
CA ASN A 96 -0.66 12.10 -0.86
C ASN A 96 -1.43 13.43 -1.06
N ILE A 97 -2.57 13.41 -1.76
CA ILE A 97 -3.46 14.56 -1.89
C ILE A 97 -4.22 14.82 -0.58
N GLY A 98 -4.58 13.76 0.14
CA GLY A 98 -5.35 13.83 1.38
C GLY A 98 -4.48 14.11 2.61
N LYS A 99 -5.12 14.50 3.72
CA LYS A 99 -4.43 14.61 5.01
C LYS A 99 -4.06 13.22 5.55
N HIS A 100 -4.98 12.28 5.46
CA HIS A 100 -4.84 10.87 5.78
C HIS A 100 -5.23 10.02 4.57
N SER A 101 -4.71 8.80 4.50
CA SER A 101 -5.04 7.91 3.39
C SER A 101 -4.76 6.44 3.71
N LEU A 102 -5.53 5.58 3.08
CA LEU A 102 -5.29 4.15 3.09
C LEU A 102 -5.58 3.56 1.71
N CYS A 103 -4.60 2.87 1.14
CA CYS A 103 -4.84 2.06 -0.04
C CYS A 103 -5.31 0.66 0.37
N LEU A 104 -6.36 0.20 -0.30
CA LEU A 104 -6.87 -1.15 -0.20
C LEU A 104 -6.44 -1.89 -1.46
N GLU A 105 -5.38 -2.68 -1.34
CA GLU A 105 -4.83 -3.51 -2.41
C GLU A 105 -5.30 -4.95 -2.23
N LEU A 106 -6.07 -5.49 -3.18
CA LEU A 106 -6.64 -6.83 -3.07
C LEU A 106 -6.27 -7.73 -4.25
N GLY A 107 -5.73 -8.90 -3.93
CA GLY A 107 -5.37 -9.92 -4.92
C GLY A 107 -5.42 -11.35 -4.36
N PRO A 108 -5.32 -12.36 -5.25
CA PRO A 108 -5.03 -12.21 -6.67
C PRO A 108 -6.30 -11.97 -7.51
N GLN A 109 -6.22 -11.03 -8.46
CA GLN A 109 -7.23 -10.80 -9.48
C GLN A 109 -6.56 -10.44 -10.82
N PRO A 110 -6.82 -11.20 -11.91
CA PRO A 110 -6.34 -10.81 -13.23
C PRO A 110 -6.86 -9.42 -13.64
N GLN A 111 -6.00 -8.66 -14.32
CA GLN A 111 -6.40 -7.37 -14.88
C GLN A 111 -7.55 -7.54 -15.88
N GLY A 112 -8.52 -6.63 -15.85
CA GLY A 112 -9.71 -6.71 -16.70
C GLY A 112 -10.73 -7.79 -16.31
N VAL A 113 -10.51 -8.51 -15.19
CA VAL A 113 -11.44 -9.51 -14.67
C VAL A 113 -12.02 -9.02 -13.34
N THR A 114 -13.33 -9.19 -13.17
CA THR A 114 -14.01 -8.91 -11.90
C THR A 114 -14.39 -10.23 -11.22
N ARG A 115 -13.82 -10.49 -10.05
CA ARG A 115 -14.21 -11.63 -9.23
C ARG A 115 -15.17 -11.20 -8.12
N ALA A 116 -16.24 -11.96 -7.94
CA ALA A 116 -17.28 -11.62 -6.96
C ALA A 116 -16.77 -11.63 -5.51
N ASP A 117 -15.84 -12.53 -5.18
CA ASP A 117 -15.23 -12.65 -3.85
C ASP A 117 -14.34 -11.44 -3.53
N VAL A 118 -13.44 -11.06 -4.44
CA VAL A 118 -12.58 -9.88 -4.32
C VAL A 118 -13.41 -8.60 -4.20
N LEU A 119 -14.42 -8.42 -5.07
CA LEU A 119 -15.29 -7.24 -5.03
C LEU A 119 -16.09 -7.15 -3.72
N SER A 120 -16.65 -8.27 -3.26
CA SER A 120 -17.42 -8.31 -2.01
C SER A 120 -16.53 -7.98 -0.81
N ARG A 121 -15.30 -8.50 -0.81
CA ARG A 121 -14.31 -8.23 0.23
C ARG A 121 -13.85 -6.77 0.23
N MET A 122 -13.57 -6.19 -0.94
CA MET A 122 -13.22 -4.77 -1.04
C MET A 122 -14.36 -3.89 -0.50
N ARG A 123 -15.61 -4.20 -0.86
CA ARG A 123 -16.79 -3.47 -0.38
C ARG A 123 -16.95 -3.56 1.14
N GLU A 124 -16.74 -4.75 1.72
CA GLU A 124 -16.74 -4.95 3.17
C GLU A 124 -15.72 -4.05 3.86
N LEU A 125 -14.46 -4.06 3.38
CA LEU A 125 -13.39 -3.25 3.95
C LEU A 125 -13.66 -1.74 3.84
N VAL A 126 -14.20 -1.27 2.71
CA VAL A 126 -14.60 0.12 2.54
C VAL A 126 -15.70 0.49 3.54
N ASN A 127 -16.75 -0.33 3.67
CA ASN A 127 -17.83 -0.07 4.63
C ASN A 127 -17.32 -0.01 6.07
N CYS A 128 -16.52 -1.01 6.49
CA CYS A 128 -15.91 -1.01 7.82
C CYS A 128 -15.00 0.20 8.05
N GLY A 129 -14.32 0.68 7.00
CA GLY A 129 -13.49 1.87 7.09
C GLY A 129 -14.31 3.15 7.26
N LEU A 130 -15.46 3.24 6.60
CA LEU A 130 -16.41 4.33 6.81
C LEU A 130 -17.02 4.28 8.22
N ASP A 131 -17.35 3.09 8.73
CA ASP A 131 -17.83 2.91 10.10
C ASP A 131 -16.77 3.36 11.12
N PHE A 132 -15.49 3.04 10.90
CA PHE A 132 -14.39 3.52 11.74
C PHE A 132 -14.33 5.05 11.78
N ILE A 133 -14.42 5.71 10.62
CA ILE A 133 -14.39 7.17 10.51
C ILE A 133 -15.59 7.78 11.23
N ASP A 134 -16.79 7.22 11.07
CA ASP A 134 -18.00 7.68 11.76
C ASP A 134 -17.87 7.54 13.28
N LEU A 135 -17.37 6.39 13.76
CA LEU A 135 -17.10 6.17 15.18
C LEU A 135 -16.09 7.19 15.74
N PHE A 136 -15.01 7.46 15.00
CA PHE A 136 -14.03 8.48 15.40
C PHE A 136 -14.67 9.87 15.48
N ASN A 137 -15.50 10.25 14.50
CA ASN A 137 -16.22 11.52 14.47
C ASN A 137 -17.22 11.66 15.63
N GLN A 138 -17.79 10.56 16.11
CA GLN A 138 -18.64 10.52 17.32
C GLN A 138 -17.85 10.65 18.62
N GLY A 139 -16.52 10.79 18.55
CA GLY A 139 -15.65 10.92 19.72
C GLY A 139 -15.25 9.59 20.35
N LYS A 140 -15.41 8.47 19.64
CA LYS A 140 -14.87 7.19 20.11
C LYS A 140 -13.35 7.29 20.23
N GLU A 141 -12.85 7.00 21.42
CA GLU A 141 -11.42 6.81 21.62
C GLU A 141 -11.00 5.39 21.22
N PHE A 142 -9.88 5.29 20.52
CA PHE A 142 -9.26 4.02 20.15
C PHE A 142 -8.03 3.80 21.02
N PRO A 143 -7.98 2.72 21.82
CA PRO A 143 -6.87 2.48 22.75
C PRO A 143 -5.55 2.21 22.02
N SER A 144 -4.45 2.37 22.73
CA SER A 144 -3.14 1.92 22.24
C SER A 144 -3.14 0.42 21.98
N PHE A 145 -2.38 -0.02 20.99
CA PHE A 145 -2.27 -1.43 20.63
C PHE A 145 -0.85 -1.76 20.13
N GLU A 146 -0.58 -3.05 20.00
CA GLU A 146 0.63 -3.56 19.34
C GLU A 146 0.22 -4.30 18.07
N THR A 147 0.98 -4.13 16.98
CA THR A 147 0.71 -4.82 15.71
C THR A 147 1.99 -5.13 14.98
N ASP A 148 1.96 -6.19 14.18
CA ASP A 148 2.99 -6.43 13.18
C ASP A 148 2.60 -5.76 11.85
N ILE A 149 3.60 -5.19 11.18
CA ILE A 149 3.47 -4.64 9.83
C ILE A 149 4.56 -5.20 8.91
N TYR A 150 4.35 -5.12 7.61
CA TYR A 150 5.34 -5.44 6.58
C TYR A 150 5.87 -4.13 5.97
N ARG A 151 7.14 -3.81 6.22
CA ARG A 151 7.80 -2.60 5.72
C ARG A 151 8.67 -2.93 4.53
N VAL A 152 8.54 -2.17 3.45
CA VAL A 152 9.34 -2.32 2.22
C VAL A 152 10.82 -2.13 2.51
N LEU A 153 11.64 -3.06 2.01
CA LEU A 153 13.10 -2.98 2.04
C LEU A 153 13.66 -2.64 0.66
N SER A 154 13.28 -3.45 -0.34
CA SER A 154 13.86 -3.37 -1.68
C SER A 154 12.93 -4.00 -2.72
N ARG A 155 13.23 -3.74 -3.99
CA ARG A 155 12.57 -4.35 -5.15
C ARG A 155 13.58 -5.28 -5.81
N VAL A 156 13.14 -6.49 -6.15
CA VAL A 156 13.96 -7.48 -6.85
C VAL A 156 13.46 -7.57 -8.28
N ASP A 157 14.31 -7.33 -9.28
CA ASP A 157 13.98 -7.50 -10.70
C ASP A 157 13.98 -8.99 -11.08
N TYR A 158 13.40 -9.27 -12.24
CA TYR A 158 13.61 -10.53 -12.94
C TYR A 158 15.08 -10.66 -13.36
N PRO A 159 15.62 -11.89 -13.37
CA PRO A 159 16.84 -12.19 -14.11
C PRO A 159 16.66 -11.84 -15.58
N ARG A 160 17.64 -11.14 -16.14
CA ARG A 160 17.62 -10.67 -17.53
C ARG A 160 18.88 -11.11 -18.26
N ASP A 161 18.75 -11.32 -19.57
CA ASP A 161 19.89 -11.60 -20.45
C ASP A 161 20.63 -10.31 -20.86
N SER A 162 21.59 -10.44 -21.78
CA SER A 162 22.38 -9.32 -22.29
C SER A 162 21.57 -8.29 -23.09
N ASP A 163 20.41 -8.69 -23.63
CA ASP A 163 19.52 -7.81 -24.39
C ASP A 163 18.51 -7.09 -23.46
N GLY A 164 18.50 -7.46 -22.17
CA GLY A 164 17.61 -6.89 -21.16
C GLY A 164 16.26 -7.60 -21.07
N GLU A 165 16.10 -8.71 -21.78
CA GLU A 165 14.88 -9.52 -21.76
C GLU A 165 14.87 -10.49 -20.57
N ILE A 166 13.67 -10.84 -20.09
CA ILE A 166 13.52 -11.74 -18.94
C ILE A 166 14.01 -13.15 -19.31
N SER A 167 14.97 -13.67 -18.56
CA SER A 167 15.62 -14.96 -18.82
C SER A 167 15.20 -16.08 -17.85
N ALA A 168 14.45 -15.74 -16.80
CA ALA A 168 13.93 -16.69 -15.81
C ALA A 168 12.55 -16.25 -15.30
N ILE A 169 11.72 -17.22 -14.88
CA ILE A 169 10.40 -16.99 -14.30
C ILE A 169 10.45 -17.15 -12.78
N VAL A 170 9.45 -16.61 -12.06
CA VAL A 170 9.31 -16.85 -10.62
C VAL A 170 9.25 -18.36 -10.35
N HIS A 171 10.08 -18.82 -9.42
CA HIS A 171 10.16 -20.25 -9.08
C HIS A 171 8.82 -20.72 -8.47
N SER A 172 8.39 -21.93 -8.81
CA SER A 172 7.09 -22.49 -8.37
C SER A 172 6.91 -22.56 -6.84
N GLY A 173 8.01 -22.71 -6.10
CA GLY A 173 8.04 -22.67 -4.64
C GLY A 173 7.92 -21.27 -4.02
N LEU A 174 8.12 -20.21 -4.82
CA LEU A 174 7.91 -18.81 -4.41
C LEU A 174 6.57 -18.26 -4.93
N GLN A 175 6.10 -18.71 -6.09
CA GLN A 175 4.83 -18.28 -6.68
C GLN A 175 3.68 -18.41 -5.67
N ASP A 176 2.87 -17.35 -5.58
CA ASP A 176 1.72 -17.23 -4.68
C ASP A 176 2.06 -17.35 -3.17
N LYS A 177 3.33 -17.16 -2.78
CA LYS A 177 3.80 -17.18 -1.39
C LYS A 177 4.05 -15.79 -0.82
N ASP A 178 3.24 -14.80 -1.23
CA ASP A 178 3.28 -13.47 -0.63
C ASP A 178 3.14 -13.57 0.90
N TYR A 179 3.89 -12.74 1.63
CA TYR A 179 3.98 -12.72 3.10
C TYR A 179 4.53 -13.98 3.78
N VAL A 180 4.96 -14.99 3.03
CA VAL A 180 5.62 -16.19 3.57
C VAL A 180 7.13 -15.92 3.76
N PRO A 181 7.76 -16.37 4.87
CA PRO A 181 9.19 -16.17 5.08
C PRO A 181 10.04 -16.79 3.95
N LEU A 182 10.86 -15.97 3.30
CA LEU A 182 11.89 -16.37 2.35
C LEU A 182 13.26 -16.34 3.04
N LYS A 183 13.95 -17.48 3.05
CA LYS A 183 15.25 -17.63 3.71
C LYS A 183 16.38 -17.63 2.67
N PRO A 184 17.60 -17.21 3.05
CA PRO A 184 18.78 -17.35 2.21
C PRO A 184 18.94 -18.79 1.69
N GLY A 185 19.25 -18.93 0.40
CA GLY A 185 19.40 -20.22 -0.27
C GLY A 185 18.09 -20.87 -0.76
N HIS A 186 16.91 -20.30 -0.49
CA HIS A 186 15.67 -20.78 -1.11
C HIS A 186 15.58 -20.37 -2.59
N PRO A 187 15.02 -21.21 -3.47
CA PRO A 187 14.87 -20.88 -4.89
C PRO A 187 13.81 -19.79 -5.12
N ILE A 188 14.15 -18.78 -5.92
CA ILE A 188 13.29 -17.62 -6.23
C ILE A 188 12.98 -17.45 -7.71
N PHE A 189 13.86 -17.94 -8.60
CA PHE A 189 13.58 -18.01 -10.04
C PHE A 189 13.98 -19.36 -10.62
N THR A 190 13.35 -19.73 -11.74
CA THR A 190 13.72 -20.88 -12.57
C THR A 190 14.02 -20.37 -13.97
N THR A 191 15.21 -20.65 -14.47
CA THR A 191 15.61 -20.33 -15.84
C THR A 191 14.90 -21.21 -16.87
N MET A 192 14.96 -20.84 -18.15
CA MET A 192 14.34 -21.64 -19.23
C MET A 192 14.94 -23.05 -19.40
N ASN A 193 16.20 -23.26 -18.99
CA ASN A 193 16.86 -24.57 -18.94
C ASN A 193 16.57 -25.36 -17.65
N GLY A 194 15.75 -24.83 -16.74
CA GLY A 194 15.34 -25.52 -15.51
C GLY A 194 16.33 -25.41 -14.35
N GLU A 195 17.23 -24.42 -14.38
CA GLU A 195 18.14 -24.14 -13.27
C GLU A 195 17.47 -23.19 -12.27
N ASP A 196 17.63 -23.49 -10.99
CA ASP A 196 17.09 -22.65 -9.92
C ASP A 196 18.09 -21.57 -9.53
N LEU A 197 17.61 -20.34 -9.47
CA LEU A 197 18.34 -19.20 -8.93
C LEU A 197 17.86 -18.96 -7.51
N LEU A 198 18.80 -18.96 -6.57
CA LEU A 198 18.52 -18.92 -5.14
C LEU A 198 18.53 -17.48 -4.62
N TYR A 199 17.77 -17.24 -3.56
CA TYR A 199 17.82 -16.00 -2.81
C TYR A 199 19.18 -15.87 -2.12
N ASP A 200 19.91 -14.82 -2.47
CA ASP A 200 21.27 -14.53 -2.00
C ASP A 200 21.33 -13.46 -0.89
N GLY A 201 20.17 -13.02 -0.38
CA GLY A 201 20.11 -12.09 0.74
C GLY A 201 20.66 -12.68 2.04
N GLU A 202 21.00 -11.80 2.99
CA GLU A 202 21.64 -12.20 4.26
C GLU A 202 20.63 -12.62 5.34
N THR A 203 19.40 -12.14 5.26
CA THR A 203 18.37 -12.30 6.31
C THR A 203 17.07 -12.84 5.74
N VAL A 204 16.16 -13.23 6.63
CA VAL A 204 14.81 -13.63 6.23
C VAL A 204 14.00 -12.40 5.83
N VAL A 205 13.39 -12.45 4.65
CA VAL A 205 12.46 -11.42 4.17
C VAL A 205 11.08 -12.02 3.92
N TYR A 206 10.10 -11.18 3.66
CA TYR A 206 8.73 -11.56 3.34
C TYR A 206 8.39 -10.95 1.97
N PRO A 207 8.50 -11.74 0.88
CA PRO A 207 8.20 -11.27 -0.47
C PRO A 207 6.73 -10.88 -0.61
N THR A 208 6.46 -9.87 -1.42
CA THR A 208 5.12 -9.34 -1.72
C THR A 208 5.07 -8.85 -3.16
N PHE A 209 3.87 -8.66 -3.71
CA PHE A 209 3.69 -8.36 -5.13
C PHE A 209 4.43 -9.37 -6.03
N ILE A 210 4.43 -10.64 -5.62
CA ILE A 210 5.11 -11.69 -6.35
C ILE A 210 4.42 -11.87 -7.69
N ASN A 211 5.16 -11.63 -8.77
CA ASN A 211 4.71 -11.80 -10.14
C ASN A 211 3.58 -10.85 -10.56
N GLU A 212 3.61 -9.60 -10.09
CA GLU A 212 2.63 -8.59 -10.51
C GLU A 212 2.78 -8.24 -12.01
N ALA A 213 1.72 -8.45 -12.79
CA ALA A 213 1.70 -8.18 -14.23
C ALA A 213 2.12 -6.75 -14.60
N ALA A 214 1.64 -5.73 -13.87
CA ALA A 214 2.00 -4.33 -14.14
C ALA A 214 3.46 -3.97 -13.81
N TYR A 215 4.19 -4.87 -13.14
CA TYR A 215 5.53 -4.59 -12.61
C TYR A 215 6.66 -5.15 -13.48
N TYR A 216 6.32 -5.92 -14.52
CA TYR A 216 7.26 -6.39 -15.53
C TYR A 216 8.04 -5.23 -16.18
N GLU A 217 7.34 -4.17 -16.61
CA GLU A 217 7.95 -2.95 -17.16
C GLU A 217 8.73 -2.14 -16.12
N LYS A 218 8.38 -2.31 -14.83
CA LYS A 218 9.00 -1.60 -13.71
C LYS A 218 10.24 -2.29 -13.18
N LYS A 219 10.61 -3.43 -13.79
CA LYS A 219 11.75 -4.25 -13.38
C LYS A 219 11.61 -4.74 -11.93
N VAL A 220 10.43 -5.23 -11.58
CA VAL A 220 10.13 -5.78 -10.25
C VAL A 220 9.40 -7.12 -10.40
N ALA A 221 10.06 -8.20 -10.02
CA ALA A 221 9.47 -9.52 -9.86
C ALA A 221 8.75 -9.68 -8.52
N PHE A 222 9.32 -9.13 -7.45
CA PHE A 222 8.68 -9.02 -6.14
C PHE A 222 9.32 -7.90 -5.32
N ILE A 223 8.61 -7.48 -4.27
CA ILE A 223 9.08 -6.51 -3.27
C ILE A 223 9.46 -7.27 -2.00
N SER A 224 10.70 -7.11 -1.56
CA SER A 224 11.17 -7.65 -0.28
C SER A 224 10.71 -6.74 0.86
N THR A 225 10.16 -7.35 1.91
CA THR A 225 9.76 -6.63 3.12
C THR A 225 10.37 -7.26 4.37
N GLU A 226 10.50 -6.45 5.42
CA GLU A 226 10.72 -6.94 6.79
C GLU A 226 9.41 -6.89 7.58
N LYS A 227 9.29 -7.81 8.54
CA LYS A 227 8.19 -7.80 9.50
C LYS A 227 8.61 -7.01 10.74
N VAL A 228 7.94 -5.88 10.99
CA VAL A 228 8.25 -4.96 12.10
C VAL A 228 7.12 -4.98 13.11
N HIS A 229 7.48 -5.12 14.38
CA HIS A 229 6.54 -5.00 15.49
C HIS A 229 6.46 -3.56 15.99
N LEU A 230 5.25 -2.99 16.05
CA LEU A 230 5.00 -1.61 16.44
C LEU A 230 4.17 -1.52 17.71
N LYS A 231 4.47 -0.50 18.53
CA LYS A 231 3.60 -0.02 19.61
C LYS A 231 2.94 1.27 19.15
N VAL A 232 1.62 1.29 19.11
CA VAL A 232 0.83 2.40 18.57
C VAL A 232 0.12 3.11 19.72
N PRO A 233 0.30 4.43 19.88
CA PRO A 233 -0.38 5.18 20.93
C PRO A 233 -1.89 5.23 20.67
N ALA A 234 -2.66 5.53 21.72
CA ALA A 234 -4.11 5.74 21.59
C ALA A 234 -4.43 6.90 20.64
N LEU A 235 -5.56 6.79 19.95
CA LEU A 235 -6.11 7.82 19.07
C LEU A 235 -7.42 8.36 19.67
N LYS A 236 -7.50 9.67 19.80
CA LYS A 236 -8.69 10.39 20.27
C LYS A 236 -8.81 11.73 19.55
N LEU A 237 -10.01 12.30 19.52
CA LEU A 237 -10.18 13.67 19.06
C LEU A 237 -9.36 14.61 19.95
N GLU A 238 -8.65 15.55 19.34
CA GLU A 238 -8.04 16.63 20.08
C GLU A 238 -9.16 17.50 20.64
N THR A 239 -9.42 17.39 21.94
CA THR A 239 -10.26 18.36 22.66
C THR A 239 -9.51 19.69 22.62
N GLY A 240 -10.05 20.67 21.88
CA GLY A 240 -9.41 21.97 21.71
C GLY A 240 -8.88 22.50 23.04
N ALA A 241 -7.58 22.79 23.09
CA ALA A 241 -7.03 23.61 24.15
C ALA A 241 -7.84 24.90 24.17
N GLU A 242 -8.44 25.20 25.33
CA GLU A 242 -9.01 26.50 25.61
C GLU A 242 -8.02 27.58 25.14
N HIS A 243 -8.40 28.33 24.11
CA HIS A 243 -7.85 29.65 23.87
C HIS A 243 -8.26 30.49 25.07
N ASN A 244 -7.52 30.37 26.16
CA ASN A 244 -7.55 31.31 27.26
C ASN A 244 -7.15 32.66 26.65
N GLY A 245 -8.16 33.49 26.43
CA GLY A 245 -7.98 34.86 26.05
C GLY A 245 -7.18 35.57 27.12
N THR A 246 -6.18 36.33 26.67
CA THR A 246 -5.95 37.63 27.27
C THR A 246 -5.59 38.58 26.14
N LEU A 247 -6.48 39.55 25.92
CA LEU A 247 -6.16 40.85 25.37
C LEU A 247 -5.00 41.46 26.15
N GLN A 248 -3.87 41.70 25.48
CA GLN A 248 -3.14 42.97 25.48
C GLN A 248 -2.06 42.95 24.39
#